data_AF-A0A811NDY6-F1
#
_entry.id   AF-A0A811NDY6-F1
#
_cell.length_a   1.000
_cell.length_b   1.000
_cell.length_c   1.000
_cell.angle_alpha   90.00
_cell.angle_beta   90.00
_cell.angle_gamma   90.00
#
_symmetry.space_group_name_H-M   'P 1'
#
loop_
_entity.id
_entity.type
_entity.pdbx_description
1 polymer ?
#
loop_
_entity_poly.entity_id
_entity_poly.type
_entity_poly.pdbx_seq_one_letter_code
_entity_poly.pdbx_strand_id
1 'polypeptide(L)'
;MAASASCLLVVLAALASAASAQLSSTFYDTSCPNALSTIKSAVDAAVMQEARTGASLLRMHFHDCFVHASLRCRATLAHLFLFFCFLT
;
A
#
# COMPACT_ATOMS: atom_id res chain seq x y z
N MET A 1 15.47 -26.48 10.18
CA MET A 1 15.50 -25.14 9.55
C MET A 1 14.35 -24.88 8.58
N ALA A 2 13.75 -25.90 7.93
CA ALA A 2 12.61 -25.71 7.01
C ALA A 2 11.24 -25.48 7.70
N ALA A 3 11.03 -26.06 8.89
CA ALA A 3 9.77 -25.94 9.62
C ALA A 3 9.50 -24.52 10.15
N SER A 4 10.55 -23.81 10.60
CA SER A 4 10.42 -22.43 11.10
C SER A 4 10.11 -21.45 9.96
N ALA A 5 10.73 -21.63 8.79
CA ALA A 5 10.43 -20.85 7.59
C ALA A 5 9.00 -21.10 7.10
N SER A 6 8.53 -22.34 7.16
CA SER A 6 7.15 -22.70 6.77
C SER A 6 6.12 -22.04 7.69
N CYS A 7 6.33 -22.04 9.00
CA CYS A 7 5.46 -21.33 9.94
C CYS A 7 5.46 -19.81 9.71
N LEU A 8 6.62 -19.22 9.43
CA LEU A 8 6.74 -17.78 9.15
C LEU A 8 5.93 -17.38 7.90
N LEU A 9 5.96 -18.20 6.85
CA LEU A 9 5.21 -17.98 5.61
C LEU A 9 3.70 -18.06 5.83
N VAL A 10 3.24 -19.03 6.63
CA VAL A 10 1.81 -19.18 6.99
C VAL A 10 1.31 -17.97 7.79
N VAL A 11 2.12 -17.48 8.73
CA VAL A 11 1.79 -16.27 9.51
C VAL A 11 1.72 -15.04 8.61
N LEU A 12 2.68 -14.85 7.69
CA LEU A 12 2.65 -13.73 6.74
C LEU A 12 1.40 -13.76 5.83
N ALA A 13 1.04 -14.93 5.31
CA ALA A 13 -0.14 -15.08 4.47
C ALA A 13 -1.44 -14.77 5.23
N ALA A 14 -1.53 -15.19 6.49
CA ALA A 14 -2.66 -14.88 7.37
C ALA A 14 -2.78 -13.37 7.64
N LEU A 15 -1.67 -12.68 7.92
CA LEU A 15 -1.67 -11.21 8.11
C LEU A 15 -2.08 -10.46 6.83
N ALA A 16 -1.63 -10.91 5.66
CA ALA A 16 -2.02 -10.32 4.38
C ALA A 16 -3.52 -10.48 4.10
N SER A 17 -4.09 -11.64 4.47
CA SER A 17 -5.53 -11.90 4.32
C SER A 17 -6.42 -11.12 5.29
N ALA A 18 -5.86 -10.60 6.40
CA ALA A 18 -6.57 -9.74 7.35
C ALA A 18 -6.63 -8.27 6.91
N ALA A 19 -5.89 -7.89 5.85
CA ALA A 19 -5.94 -6.55 5.30
C ALA A 19 -7.20 -6.35 4.45
N SER A 20 -8.25 -5.76 5.03
CA SER A 20 -9.46 -5.36 4.31
C SER A 20 -9.28 -3.98 3.67
N ALA A 21 -9.17 -3.91 2.35
CA ALA A 21 -9.12 -2.66 1.61
C ALA A 21 -10.42 -2.47 0.82
N GLN A 22 -11.17 -1.40 1.09
CA GLN A 22 -12.39 -1.04 0.34
C GLN A 22 -12.02 -0.31 -0.96
N LEU A 23 -11.38 -1.01 -1.89
CA LEU A 23 -11.05 -0.47 -3.21
C LEU A 23 -12.01 -1.00 -4.27
N SER A 24 -12.46 -0.10 -5.14
CA SER A 24 -13.18 -0.44 -6.37
C SER A 24 -12.53 0.29 -7.54
N SER A 25 -12.42 -0.37 -8.69
CA SER A 25 -11.93 0.24 -9.93
C SER A 25 -12.89 1.32 -10.45
N THR A 26 -14.16 1.28 -10.06
CA THR A 26 -15.24 2.18 -10.50
C THR A 26 -15.57 3.27 -9.49
N PHE A 27 -14.74 3.45 -8.45
CA PHE A 27 -15.04 4.35 -7.32
C PHE A 27 -15.33 5.79 -7.75
N TYR A 28 -14.72 6.27 -8.83
CA TYR A 28 -14.88 7.64 -9.32
C TYR A 28 -15.89 7.79 -10.46
N ASP A 29 -16.49 6.71 -10.95
CA ASP A 29 -17.31 6.75 -12.18
C ASP A 29 -18.51 7.69 -12.06
N THR A 30 -19.12 7.79 -10.88
CA THR A 30 -20.27 8.66 -10.64
C THR A 30 -19.90 10.06 -10.15
N SER A 31 -18.89 10.16 -9.28
CA SER A 31 -18.52 11.42 -8.62
C SER A 31 -17.60 12.28 -9.47
N CYS A 32 -16.73 11.66 -10.27
CA CYS A 32 -15.81 12.35 -11.19
C CYS A 32 -15.40 11.40 -12.33
N PRO A 33 -16.25 11.23 -13.37
CA PRO A 33 -16.04 10.24 -14.43
C PRO A 33 -14.76 10.49 -15.25
N ASN A 34 -14.30 11.75 -15.31
CA ASN A 34 -13.10 12.13 -16.06
C ASN A 34 -11.82 12.10 -15.21
N ALA A 35 -11.88 11.62 -13.96
CA ALA A 35 -10.71 11.62 -13.08
C ALA A 35 -9.55 10.82 -13.69
N LEU A 36 -9.79 9.57 -14.07
CA LEU A 36 -8.73 8.71 -14.63
C LEU A 36 -8.19 9.25 -15.96
N SER A 37 -9.05 9.73 -16.85
CA SER A 37 -8.63 10.26 -18.16
C SER A 37 -7.80 11.54 -18.01
N THR A 38 -8.16 12.42 -17.08
CA THR A 38 -7.43 13.65 -16.77
C THR A 38 -6.07 13.34 -16.17
N ILE A 39 -6.00 12.44 -15.18
CA ILE A 39 -4.74 12.02 -14.56
C ILE A 39 -3.82 11.38 -15.60
N LYS A 40 -4.35 10.47 -16.43
CA LYS A 40 -3.58 9.82 -17.49
C LYS A 40 -2.96 10.84 -18.45
N SER A 41 -3.76 11.79 -18.94
CA SER A 41 -3.30 12.82 -19.87
C SER A 41 -2.20 13.69 -19.25
N ALA A 42 -2.34 14.07 -17.98
CA ALA A 42 -1.33 14.86 -17.27
C ALA A 42 -0.01 14.08 -17.05
N VAL A 43 -0.11 12.80 -16.65
CA VAL A 43 1.07 11.93 -16.48
C VAL A 43 1.77 11.69 -17.81
N ASP A 44 1.02 11.41 -18.88
CA ASP A 44 1.58 11.20 -20.22
C ASP A 44 2.34 12.45 -20.69
N ALA A 45 1.76 13.64 -20.54
CA ALA A 45 2.43 14.90 -20.88
C ALA A 45 3.72 15.12 -20.06
N ALA A 46 3.69 14.83 -18.76
CA ALA A 46 4.84 15.00 -17.87
C ALA A 46 5.97 13.99 -18.15
N VAL A 47 5.62 12.76 -18.57
CA VAL A 47 6.59 11.73 -18.98
C VAL A 47 7.18 12.05 -20.36
N MET A 48 6.37 12.58 -21.28
CA MET A 48 6.86 13.04 -22.59
C MET A 48 7.82 14.21 -22.47
N GLN A 49 7.59 15.11 -21.50
CA GLN A 49 8.51 16.19 -21.21
C GLN A 49 9.80 15.68 -20.57
N GLU A 50 9.71 14.78 -19.59
CA GLU A 50 10.86 14.18 -18.92
C GLU A 50 10.58 12.71 -18.56
N ALA A 51 11.26 11.78 -19.24
CA ALA A 51 11.01 10.34 -19.07
C ALA A 51 11.24 9.86 -17.62
N ARG A 52 12.12 10.53 -16.87
CA ARG A 52 12.41 10.23 -15.45
C ARG A 52 11.20 10.46 -14.53
N THR A 53 10.22 11.27 -14.94
CA THR A 53 9.04 11.60 -14.14
C THR A 53 8.22 10.38 -13.77
N GLY A 54 8.03 9.43 -14.71
CA GLY A 54 7.29 8.20 -14.44
C GLY A 54 7.90 7.36 -13.33
N ALA A 55 9.23 7.21 -13.34
CA ALA A 55 9.97 6.51 -12.28
C ALA A 55 9.88 7.24 -10.93
N SER A 56 9.85 8.57 -10.93
CA SER A 56 9.70 9.37 -9.71
C SER A 56 8.31 9.20 -9.08
N LEU A 57 7.25 9.22 -9.90
CA LEU A 57 5.87 9.00 -9.43
C LEU A 57 5.71 7.61 -8.82
N LEU A 58 6.28 6.58 -9.46
CA LEU A 58 6.25 5.22 -8.95
C LEU A 58 6.97 5.10 -7.60
N ARG A 59 8.17 5.71 -7.47
CA ARG A 59 8.91 5.74 -6.21
C ARG A 59 8.13 6.44 -5.10
N MET A 60 7.47 7.55 -5.40
CA MET A 60 6.65 8.28 -4.43
C MET A 60 5.43 7.46 -3.99
N HIS A 61 4.75 6.78 -4.92
CA HIS A 61 3.65 5.87 -4.58
C HIS A 61 4.09 4.77 -3.61
N PHE A 62 5.22 4.11 -3.89
CA PHE A 62 5.77 3.09 -2.99
C PHE A 62 6.21 3.67 -1.64
N HIS A 63 6.78 4.87 -1.62
CA HIS A 63 7.18 5.57 -0.41
C HIS A 63 5.97 5.88 0.48
N ASP A 64 4.89 6.41 -0.09
CA ASP A 64 3.67 6.73 0.65
C ASP A 64 2.96 5.48 1.16
N CYS A 65 2.94 4.40 0.36
CA CYS A 65 2.41 3.12 0.82
C CYS A 65 3.23 2.52 1.97
N PHE A 66 4.57 2.59 1.91
CA PHE A 66 5.44 2.06 2.97
C PHE A 66 5.29 2.86 4.27
N VAL A 67 5.20 4.19 4.19
CA VAL A 67 5.06 5.06 5.37
C VAL A 67 3.64 5.00 5.94
N HIS A 68 2.59 4.90 5.10
CA HIS A 68 1.18 4.91 5.54
C HIS A 68 0.65 3.52 5.94
N ALA A 69 1.23 2.40 5.46
CA ALA A 69 0.86 1.06 5.92
C ALA A 69 1.05 0.85 7.44
N SER A 70 1.80 1.74 8.09
CA SER A 70 1.98 1.77 9.55
C SER A 70 0.80 2.37 10.32
N LEU A 71 -0.09 3.15 9.69
CA LEU A 71 -1.05 4.01 10.42
C LEU A 71 -2.53 3.83 10.06
N ARG A 72 -2.88 2.84 9.23
CA ARG A 72 -4.30 2.52 8.93
C ARG A 72 -4.65 1.03 8.97
N CYS A 73 -3.89 0.26 9.74
CA CYS A 73 -4.41 -0.96 10.35
C CYS A 73 -4.96 -0.59 11.74
N ARG A 74 -6.18 -1.03 12.03
CA ARG A 74 -7.00 -0.71 13.20
C ARG A 74 -6.19 -0.70 14.52
N ALA A 75 -6.36 0.38 15.29
CA ALA A 75 -5.66 0.74 16.54
C ALA A 75 -5.85 -0.22 17.74
N THR A 76 -6.22 -1.48 17.51
CA THR A 76 -6.35 -2.50 18.57
C THR A 76 -5.12 -3.42 18.67
N LEU A 77 -4.17 -3.37 17.72
CA LEU A 77 -2.97 -4.24 17.69
C LEU A 77 -1.66 -3.53 18.10
N ALA A 78 -1.72 -2.23 18.42
CA ALA A 78 -0.61 -1.52 19.07
C ALA A 78 -0.31 -2.06 20.48
N HIS A 79 -1.26 -2.77 21.09
CA HIS A 79 -1.08 -3.41 22.40
C HIS A 79 -0.15 -4.64 22.37
N LEU A 80 0.05 -5.28 21.21
CA LEU A 80 0.98 -6.41 21.09
C LEU A 80 2.42 -5.96 20.82
N PHE A 81 2.58 -4.78 20.19
CA PHE A 81 3.89 -4.16 19.97
C PHE A 81 4.55 -3.69 21.28
N LEU A 82 3.75 -3.30 22.29
CA LEU A 82 4.24 -3.03 23.66
C LEU A 82 4.58 -4.31 24.46
N PHE A 83 3.98 -5.46 24.13
CA PHE A 83 4.25 -6.72 24.81
C PHE A 83 5.59 -7.35 24.37
N PHE A 84 5.97 -7.18 23.11
CA PHE A 84 7.23 -7.73 22.59
C PHE A 84 8.45 -6.85 22.88
N CYS A 85 8.26 -5.57 23.21
CA CYS A 85 9.32 -4.68 23.65
C CYS A 85 9.65 -4.81 25.16
N PHE A 86 8.85 -5.56 25.93
CA PHE A 86 9.05 -5.82 27.37
C PHE A 86 9.51 -7.27 27.69
N LEU A 87 9.77 -8.10 26.66
CA LEU A 87 10.30 -9.46 26.83
C LEU A 87 11.57 -9.72 25.99
N THR A 88 12.42 -8.71 25.89
CA THR A 88 13.89 -8.82 25.70
C THR A 88 14.59 -7.92 26.69
#